data_AF-G4FJK0-F1
#
_entry.id   AF-G4FJK0-F1
#
_cell.length_a   1.000
_cell.length_b   1.000
_cell.length_c   1.000
_cell.angle_alpha   90.00
_cell.angle_beta   90.00
_cell.angle_gamma   90.00
#
_symmetry.space_group_name_H-M   'P 1'
#
loop_
_entity.id
_entity.type
_entity.pdbx_description
1 polymer ?
#
loop_
_entity_poly.entity_id
_entity_poly.type
_entity_poly.pdbx_seq_one_letter_code
_entity_poly.pdbx_strand_id
1 'polypeptide(L)' 'MEFSRVQVIQALCNEYLHLFKDAYDPRFDLSFKEYQLLMEQKTLEELIKETSTDKEFYTLDDFMKRYG' A
#
# COMPACT_ATOMS: atom_id res chain seq x y z
N MET A 1 1.40 9.30 -13.63
CA MET A 1 0.00 9.81 -13.56
C MET A 1 -0.24 10.45 -12.19
N GLU A 2 -1.29 11.25 -12.02
CA GLU A 2 -1.71 11.69 -10.67
C GLU A 2 -2.75 10.69 -10.13
N PHE A 3 -2.41 9.95 -9.08
CA PHE A 3 -3.31 8.99 -8.44
C PHE A 3 -4.04 9.64 -7.26
N SER A 4 -5.32 9.33 -7.11
CA SER A 4 -6.08 9.76 -5.94
C SER A 4 -5.66 9.00 -4.69
N ARG A 5 -5.87 9.63 -3.53
CA ARG A 5 -5.65 9.01 -2.22
C ARG A 5 -6.34 7.64 -2.08
N VAL A 6 -7.57 7.53 -2.56
CA VAL A 6 -8.35 6.27 -2.49
C VAL A 6 -7.70 5.18 -3.33
N GLN A 7 -7.20 5.51 -4.52
CA GLN A 7 -6.50 4.54 -5.37
C GLN A 7 -5.21 4.03 -4.72
N VAL A 8 -4.41 4.92 -4.12
CA VAL A 8 -3.16 4.51 -3.45
C VAL A 8 -3.45 3.64 -2.22
N ILE A 9 -4.48 3.96 -1.43
CA ILE A 9 -4.92 3.12 -0.30
C ILE A 9 -5.32 1.72 -0.78
N GLN A 10 -6.12 1.64 -1.85
CA GLN A 10 -6.56 0.37 -2.41
C GLN A 10 -5.37 -0.48 -2.87
N ALA A 11 -4.39 0.15 -3.53
CA ALA A 11 -3.18 -0.52 -4.00
C ALA A 11 -2.31 -1.05 -2.85
N LEU A 12 -2.10 -0.26 -1.80
CA LEU A 12 -1.38 -0.68 -0.59
C LEU A 12 -2.08 -1.85 0.11
N CYS A 13 -3.41 -1.82 0.19
CA CYS A 13 -4.18 -2.94 0.75
C CYS A 13 -4.06 -4.22 -0.09
N ASN A 14 -4.04 -4.09 -1.42
CA ASN A 14 -3.85 -5.21 -2.33
C ASN A 14 -2.44 -5.80 -2.22
N GLU A 15 -1.40 -4.96 -2.12
CA GLU A 15 -0.04 -5.40 -1.84
C GLU A 15 0.02 -6.14 -0.50
N TYR A 16 -0.57 -5.58 0.56
CA TYR A 16 -0.58 -6.20 1.88
C TYR A 16 -1.18 -7.61 1.83
N LEU A 17 -2.34 -7.77 1.20
CA LEU A 17 -2.97 -9.09 1.01
C LEU A 17 -2.08 -10.04 0.19
N HIS A 18 -1.36 -9.53 -0.80
CA HIS A 18 -0.44 -10.34 -1.61
C HIS A 18 0.77 -10.82 -0.81
N LEU A 19 1.43 -9.92 -0.08
CA LEU A 19 2.64 -10.22 0.69
C LEU A 19 2.35 -11.14 1.88
N PHE A 20 1.23 -10.91 2.56
CA PHE A 20 0.88 -11.62 3.79
C PHE A 20 -0.01 -12.84 3.57
N LYS A 21 -0.40 -13.15 2.32
CA LYS A 21 -1.25 -14.31 1.99
C LYS A 21 -0.80 -15.61 2.67
N ASP A 22 0.50 -15.88 2.61
CA ASP A 22 1.11 -17.11 3.13
C ASP A 22 2.08 -16.85 4.31
N ALA A 23 2.22 -15.58 4.72
CA ALA A 23 3.22 -15.13 5.69
C ALA A 23 2.63 -14.37 6.91
N TYR A 24 1.31 -14.22 7.00
CA TYR A 24 0.65 -13.53 8.10
C TYR A 24 0.85 -14.22 9.46
N ASP A 25 1.36 -13.48 10.44
CA ASP A 25 1.43 -13.87 11.84
C ASP A 25 0.71 -12.83 12.73
N PRO A 26 -0.45 -13.17 13.34
CA PRO A 26 -1.24 -12.23 14.13
C PRO A 26 -0.54 -11.73 15.41
N ARG A 27 0.63 -12.27 15.77
CA ARG A 27 1.43 -11.79 16.91
C ARG A 27 2.28 -10.58 16.57
N PHE A 28 2.60 -10.39 15.29
CA PHE A 28 3.51 -9.34 14.81
C PHE A 28 2.85 -8.42 13.79
N ASP A 29 1.92 -8.95 13.02
CA ASP A 29 1.30 -8.25 11.90
C ASP A 29 -0.06 -7.66 12.26
N LEU A 30 -0.36 -6.47 11.73
CA LEU A 30 -1.69 -5.89 11.80
C LEU A 30 -2.70 -6.78 11.09
N SER A 31 -3.90 -6.96 11.64
CA SER A 31 -4.98 -7.52 10.83
C SER A 31 -5.25 -6.63 9.61
N PHE A 32 -5.78 -7.20 8.53
CA PHE A 32 -6.10 -6.44 7.31
C PHE A 32 -6.93 -5.18 7.61
N LYS A 33 -7.91 -5.28 8.51
CA LYS A 33 -8.77 -4.15 8.89
C LYS A 33 -7.99 -3.05 9.63
N GLU A 34 -7.05 -3.43 10.50
CA GLU A 34 -6.20 -2.47 11.21
C GLU A 34 -5.24 -1.78 10.23
N TYR A 35 -4.64 -2.52 9.30
CA TYR A 35 -3.80 -1.96 8.25
C TYR A 35 -4.57 -0.98 7.35
N GLN A 36 -5.76 -1.36 6.89
CA GLN A 36 -6.62 -0.49 6.08
C GLN A 36 -6.96 0.81 6.83
N LEU A 37 -7.38 0.71 8.10
CA LEU A 37 -7.69 1.88 8.92
C LEU A 37 -6.47 2.79 9.11
N LEU A 38 -5.27 2.22 9.26
CA LEU A 38 -4.03 2.98 9.33
C LEU A 38 -3.76 3.76 8.03
N MET A 39 -3.96 3.12 6.86
CA MET A 39 -3.83 3.80 5.56
C MET A 39 -4.87 4.91 5.39
N GLU A 40 -6.10 4.69 5.85
CA GLU A 40 -7.17 5.69 5.85
C GLU A 40 -6.94 6.89 6.77
N GLN A 41 -5.92 6.88 7.62
CA GLN A 41 -5.53 8.04 8.45
C GLN A 41 -4.39 8.86 7.85
N LYS A 42 -3.68 8.33 6.84
CA LYS A 42 -2.53 8.98 6.20
C LYS A 42 -2.94 9.97 5.12
N THR A 43 -2.12 10.99 4.92
CA THR A 43 -2.19 11.91 3.78
C THR A 43 -1.74 11.22 2.48
N LEU A 44 -2.04 11.81 1.32
CA LEU A 44 -1.58 11.25 0.03
C LEU A 44 -0.05 11.17 -0.05
N GLU A 45 0.67 12.18 0.44
CA GLU A 45 2.14 12.18 0.44
C GLU A 45 2.71 11.04 1.30
N GLU A 46 2.14 10.81 2.48
CA GLU A 46 2.55 9.71 3.34
C GLU A 46 2.24 8.36 2.71
N LEU A 47 1.08 8.21 2.07
CA LEU A 47 0.72 6.98 1.36
C LEU A 47 1.67 6.68 0.20
N ILE A 48 2.07 7.69 -0.56
CA ILE A 48 3.08 7.51 -1.62
C ILE A 48 4.40 7.03 -1.01
N LYS A 49 4.81 7.53 0.17
CA LYS A 49 6.00 7.03 0.87
C LYS A 49 5.87 5.57 1.31
N GLU A 50 4.69 5.15 1.77
CA GLU A 50 4.44 3.75 2.17
C GLU A 50 4.64 2.76 1.01
N THR A 51 4.38 3.17 -0.24
CA THR A 51 4.63 2.31 -1.42
C THR A 51 6.10 1.94 -1.61
N SER A 52 7.02 2.59 -0.88
CA SER A 52 8.47 2.41 -0.98
C SER A 52 9.00 2.55 -2.41
N THR A 53 8.31 3.35 -3.22
CA THR A 53 8.68 3.66 -4.60
C THR A 53 9.70 4.78 -4.69
N ASP A 54 10.42 4.82 -5.79
CA ASP A 54 11.35 5.90 -6.14
C ASP A 54 10.98 6.51 -7.51
N LYS A 55 11.88 7.33 -8.07
CA LYS A 55 11.64 8.02 -9.35
C LYS A 55 12.26 7.33 -10.57
N GLU A 56 13.07 6.29 -10.39
CA GLU A 56 13.97 5.77 -11.44
C GLU A 56 13.86 4.26 -11.67
N PHE A 57 13.74 3.45 -10.62
CA PHE A 57 13.82 1.99 -10.71
C PHE A 57 12.50 1.28 -10.40
N TYR A 58 11.74 1.76 -9.41
CA TYR A 58 10.41 1.25 -9.11
C TYR A 58 9.49 2.42 -8.80
N THR A 59 8.78 2.89 -9.82
CA THR A 59 8.01 4.11 -9.74
C THR A 59 6.64 3.88 -9.13
N LEU A 60 5.99 4.98 -8.70
CA LEU A 60 4.59 4.92 -8.30
C LEU A 60 3.69 4.37 -9.43
N ASP A 61 3.98 4.70 -10.70
CA ASP A 61 3.24 4.14 -11.83
C ASP A 61 3.43 2.60 -11.92
N ASP A 62 4.62 2.07 -11.63
CA ASP A 62 4.89 0.62 -11.60
C ASP A 62 4.15 -0.08 -10.45
N PHE A 63 4.17 0.52 -9.26
CA PHE A 63 3.43 0.02 -8.10
C PHE A 63 1.93 -0.03 -8.38
N MET A 64 1.37 1.06 -8.92
CA MET A 64 -0.04 1.15 -9.25
C MET A 64 -0.44 0.22 -10.38
N LYS A 65 0.45 -0.06 -11.35
CA LYS A 65 0.20 -1.09 -12.38
C LYS A 65 0.14 -2.51 -11.79
N ARG A 66 0.88 -2.76 -10.72
CA ARG A 66 0.96 -4.09 -10.09
C ARG A 66 -0.17 -4.34 -9.10
N TYR A 67 -0.54 -3.34 -8.31
CA TYR A 67 -1.46 -3.50 -7.18
C TYR A 67 -2.69 -2.60 -7.22
N GLY A 68 -2.73 -1.59 -8.10
CA GLY A 68 -3.86 -0.66 -8.24
C GLY A 68 -5.10 -1.26 -8.88
#